data_AF-A0ABD2YIV3-F1
#
_entry.id   AF-A0ABD2YIV3-F1
#
_cell.length_a   1.000
_cell.length_b   1.000
_cell.length_c   1.000
_cell.angle_alpha   90.00
_cell.angle_beta   90.00
_cell.angle_gamma   90.00
#
_symmetry.space_group_name_H-M   'P 1'
#
loop_
_entity.id
_entity.type
_entity.pdbx_description
1 polymer ?
#
loop_
_entity_poly.entity_id
_entity_poly.type
_entity_poly.pdbx_seq_one_letter_code
_entity_poly.pdbx_strand_id
1 'polypeptide(L)'
;MEEGEEASLQWLPVEVIHHIFSYLNPEEKAQASILSKNWLFAWRKNPKLQFVDWDFYKPNWYPRNCCIYKNNPKKFRNYVNGILRKHQEDHIEEFNLSMNLTSDDLASLNGWLRIAIKKGVKVLDLSLCADMLSSPYSLPENILLEAKSLTELRLAGCKFINVMMCKNIRVLKLFNVYIDDETFRRVVEGCPFMDDLRIEECVGLDTIRIINLSSLKKLFIQRLRNIEVDAPTLEKMELSILRYPRFLELHASQNLKDLSLKKISIMGKSFFVDLMHKLPNLEYLEVKDCYVHGERVVNFTSHSLKHLCLSSISPSTKIQIEIDAPRLVVFQFQCETILPNVSFMASRSSVSSSQMVSRIEINHQSPRIGAWWFQDLNKLLSSLIGSKISIYITFWRLLQSLEHILGGSSNHPSCVAVDVEKLKLKMPYSFITTWTEDRTNDLVDCLFLACRPKTLVMHRIINRGDDFISYLLKLLTTAERIRNRDSCKSPDHDDIIKLWQDDLKEVVVEVKMKNGRKWRRLGPHDWKTNLLDDSLNFDEWTKIRFGLEWEVYSDSSKAKNHADVCFQA
;
A
#
# COMPACT_ATOMS: atom_id res chain seq x y z
N MET A 1 -20.37 -45.54 20.88
CA MET A 1 -19.94 -45.44 19.48
C MET A 1 -20.88 -44.47 18.81
N GLU A 2 -20.50 -43.19 18.83
CA GLU A 2 -21.16 -42.17 18.02
C GLU A 2 -20.63 -42.37 16.60
N GLU A 3 -21.49 -42.82 15.70
CA GLU A 3 -21.22 -42.75 14.26
C GLU A 3 -21.22 -41.27 13.89
N GLY A 4 -20.02 -40.74 13.61
CA GLY A 4 -19.88 -39.42 13.03
C GLY A 4 -20.52 -39.41 11.65
N GLU A 5 -21.58 -38.62 11.49
CA GLU A 5 -22.10 -38.26 10.17
C GLU A 5 -20.97 -37.62 9.35
N GLU A 6 -20.34 -38.40 8.48
CA GLU A 6 -19.51 -37.85 7.42
C GLU A 6 -20.42 -36.96 6.55
N ALA A 7 -20.25 -35.64 6.67
CA ALA A 7 -20.96 -34.67 5.84
C ALA A 7 -20.66 -34.96 4.35
N SER A 8 -21.53 -35.74 3.71
CA SER A 8 -21.34 -36.19 2.34
C SER A 8 -21.42 -35.01 1.38
N LEU A 9 -20.33 -34.79 0.63
CA LEU A 9 -20.19 -33.77 -0.42
C LEU A 9 -21.33 -33.79 -1.46
N GLN A 10 -22.12 -34.86 -1.52
CA GLN A 10 -23.26 -35.01 -2.43
C GLN A 10 -24.43 -34.06 -2.11
N TRP A 11 -24.55 -33.60 -0.84
CA TRP A 11 -25.70 -32.83 -0.35
C TRP A 11 -25.42 -31.33 -0.16
N LEU A 12 -24.30 -30.82 -0.68
CA LEU A 12 -24.00 -29.39 -0.58
C LEU A 12 -25.06 -28.56 -1.33
N PRO A 13 -25.51 -27.43 -0.75
CA PRO A 13 -26.34 -26.46 -1.47
C PRO A 13 -25.65 -25.98 -2.75
N VAL A 14 -26.45 -25.68 -3.77
CA VAL A 14 -25.95 -25.26 -5.10
C VAL A 14 -25.07 -24.02 -4.98
N GLU A 15 -25.39 -23.12 -4.06
CA GLU A 15 -24.65 -21.89 -3.79
C GLU A 15 -23.24 -22.17 -3.24
N VAL A 16 -23.11 -23.20 -2.40
CA VAL A 16 -21.81 -23.65 -1.87
C VAL A 16 -21.00 -24.31 -2.97
N ILE A 17 -21.64 -25.11 -3.82
CA ILE A 17 -20.97 -25.73 -4.98
C ILE A 17 -20.48 -24.64 -5.96
N HIS A 18 -21.27 -23.60 -6.22
CA HIS A 18 -20.83 -22.44 -7.02
C HIS A 18 -19.65 -21.72 -6.39
N HIS A 19 -19.64 -21.55 -5.07
CA HIS A 19 -18.50 -20.98 -4.36
C HIS A 19 -17.26 -21.85 -4.50
N ILE A 20 -17.37 -23.18 -4.38
CA ILE A 20 -16.25 -24.10 -4.62
C ILE A 20 -15.77 -24.00 -6.07
N PHE A 21 -16.68 -24.02 -7.04
CA PHE A 21 -16.33 -23.83 -8.45
C PHE A 21 -15.61 -22.51 -8.71
N SER A 22 -15.85 -21.44 -7.95
CA SER A 22 -15.09 -20.20 -8.14
C SER A 22 -13.57 -20.36 -7.92
N TYR A 23 -13.13 -21.41 -7.22
CA TYR A 23 -11.71 -21.70 -6.96
C TYR A 23 -11.10 -22.78 -7.88
N LEU A 24 -11.92 -23.47 -8.67
CA LEU A 24 -11.48 -24.60 -9.50
C LEU A 24 -11.20 -24.18 -10.95
N ASN A 25 -10.20 -24.81 -11.57
CA ASN A 25 -9.92 -24.67 -13.00
C ASN A 25 -10.92 -25.47 -13.86
N PRO A 26 -10.98 -25.26 -15.19
CA PRO A 26 -11.90 -25.96 -16.08
C PRO A 26 -11.89 -27.49 -16.00
N GLU A 27 -10.72 -28.11 -15.82
CA GLU A 27 -10.57 -29.56 -15.73
C GLU A 27 -11.08 -30.08 -14.39
N GLU A 28 -10.71 -29.44 -13.29
CA GLU A 28 -11.17 -29.74 -11.93
C GLU A 28 -12.68 -29.61 -11.81
N LYS A 29 -13.23 -28.57 -12.42
CA LYS A 29 -14.67 -28.35 -12.54
C LYS A 29 -15.39 -29.48 -13.27
N ALA A 30 -14.83 -29.91 -14.40
CA ALA A 30 -15.38 -31.03 -15.15
C ALA A 30 -15.32 -32.34 -14.33
N GLN A 31 -14.21 -32.59 -13.62
CA GLN A 31 -14.07 -33.74 -12.72
C GLN A 31 -15.06 -33.68 -11.56
N ALA A 32 -15.17 -32.53 -10.90
CA ALA A 32 -16.09 -32.30 -9.80
C ALA A 32 -17.56 -32.45 -10.23
N SER A 33 -17.89 -32.09 -11.49
CA SER A 33 -19.23 -32.30 -12.04
C SER A 33 -19.64 -33.78 -12.13
N ILE A 34 -18.70 -34.73 -12.06
CA ILE A 34 -18.96 -36.18 -12.09
C ILE A 34 -19.26 -36.72 -10.68
N LEU A 35 -18.93 -35.98 -9.61
CA LEU A 35 -19.11 -36.42 -8.23
C LEU A 35 -20.57 -36.75 -7.88
N SER A 36 -21.53 -35.99 -8.43
CA SER A 36 -22.95 -36.29 -8.29
C SER A 36 -23.81 -35.54 -9.32
N LYS A 37 -25.09 -35.94 -9.43
CA LYS A 37 -26.09 -35.21 -10.23
C LYS A 37 -26.27 -33.76 -9.76
N ASN A 38 -26.14 -33.50 -8.46
CA ASN A 38 -26.27 -32.16 -7.88
C ASN A 38 -25.13 -31.23 -8.31
N TRP A 39 -23.90 -31.74 -8.33
CA TRP A 39 -22.73 -30.98 -8.82
C TRP A 39 -22.80 -30.72 -10.32
N LEU A 40 -23.24 -31.71 -11.11
CA LEU A 40 -23.49 -31.51 -12.53
C LEU A 40 -24.59 -30.47 -12.80
N PHE A 41 -25.64 -30.47 -11.99
CA PHE A 41 -26.72 -29.50 -12.06
C PHE A 41 -26.23 -28.09 -11.71
N ALA A 42 -25.53 -27.93 -10.58
CA ALA A 42 -24.92 -26.68 -10.17
C ALA A 42 -23.97 -26.13 -11.24
N TRP A 43 -23.17 -27.00 -11.86
CA TRP A 43 -22.27 -26.63 -12.96
C TRP A 43 -23.02 -26.07 -14.17
N ARG A 44 -24.10 -26.72 -14.61
CA ARG A 44 -24.90 -26.31 -15.78
C ARG A 44 -25.75 -25.05 -15.54
N LYS A 45 -26.09 -24.78 -14.27
CA LYS A 45 -26.89 -23.64 -13.83
C LYS A 45 -26.06 -22.49 -13.26
N ASN A 46 -24.73 -22.55 -13.39
CA ASN A 46 -23.89 -21.49 -12.86
C ASN A 46 -24.22 -20.15 -13.55
N PRO A 47 -24.66 -19.11 -12.82
CA PRO A 47 -24.95 -17.80 -13.39
C PRO A 47 -23.67 -17.03 -13.74
N LYS A 48 -22.50 -17.43 -13.21
CA LYS A 48 -21.21 -16.78 -13.43
C LYS A 48 -20.31 -17.67 -14.27
N LEU A 49 -20.15 -17.30 -15.54
CA LEU A 49 -19.32 -18.02 -16.49
C LEU A 49 -17.96 -17.34 -16.61
N GLN A 50 -16.91 -18.11 -16.34
CA GLN A 50 -15.53 -17.65 -16.41
C GLN A 50 -14.74 -18.51 -17.40
N PHE A 51 -14.14 -17.85 -18.38
CA PHE A 51 -13.36 -18.47 -19.44
C PHE A 51 -12.00 -17.78 -19.53
N VAL A 52 -10.96 -18.45 -19.07
CA VAL A 52 -9.59 -17.93 -19.15
C VAL A 52 -8.78 -18.89 -20.01
N ASP A 53 -8.27 -18.41 -21.14
CA ASP A 53 -7.41 -19.22 -22.01
C ASP A 53 -6.10 -19.61 -21.31
N TRP A 54 -5.69 -18.85 -20.28
CA TRP A 54 -4.50 -19.14 -19.50
C TRP A 54 -4.48 -20.53 -18.86
N ASP A 55 -5.65 -21.05 -18.51
CA ASP A 55 -5.84 -22.39 -17.97
C ASP A 55 -5.49 -23.50 -18.98
N PHE A 56 -5.40 -23.16 -20.27
CA PHE A 56 -5.12 -24.09 -21.36
C PHE A 56 -3.66 -24.04 -21.82
N TYR A 57 -2.81 -23.21 -21.20
CA TYR A 57 -1.37 -23.21 -21.46
C TYR A 57 -0.65 -24.27 -20.64
N LYS A 58 0.24 -25.02 -21.32
CA LYS A 58 1.26 -25.80 -20.62
C LYS A 58 2.40 -24.86 -20.21
N PRO A 59 2.87 -24.89 -18.95
CA PRO A 59 4.03 -24.12 -18.55
C PRO A 59 5.27 -24.70 -19.25
N ASN A 60 5.70 -24.10 -20.35
CA ASN A 60 7.06 -24.26 -20.84
C ASN A 60 7.90 -23.14 -20.25
N TRP A 61 8.77 -23.52 -19.33
CA TRP A 61 9.68 -22.62 -18.62
C TRP A 61 10.77 -22.14 -19.59
N TYR A 62 10.62 -20.94 -20.15
CA TYR A 62 11.75 -20.21 -20.74
C TYR A 62 11.72 -18.74 -20.31
N PRO A 63 12.83 -18.22 -19.77
CA PRO A 63 12.92 -16.83 -19.35
C PRO A 63 13.26 -15.94 -20.55
N ARG A 64 12.56 -14.80 -20.64
CA ARG A 64 12.89 -13.60 -21.44
C ARG A 64 12.63 -13.69 -22.96
N ASN A 65 11.42 -13.25 -23.32
CA ASN A 65 11.04 -12.38 -24.45
C ASN A 65 9.73 -12.86 -25.07
N CYS A 66 8.74 -11.94 -25.09
CA CYS A 66 7.42 -12.04 -25.73
C CYS A 66 6.70 -13.39 -25.64
N CYS A 67 5.65 -13.42 -24.83
CA CYS A 67 4.69 -14.50 -24.58
C CYS A 67 4.11 -15.18 -25.84
N ILE A 68 4.89 -15.93 -26.62
CA ILE A 68 4.37 -16.87 -27.62
C ILE A 68 4.23 -18.22 -26.93
N TYR A 69 3.24 -18.31 -26.05
CA TYR A 69 2.81 -19.60 -25.54
C TYR A 69 2.24 -20.41 -26.71
N LYS A 70 2.58 -21.70 -26.81
CA LYS A 70 1.86 -22.61 -27.73
C LYS A 70 0.42 -22.74 -27.23
N ASN A 71 -0.42 -21.80 -27.60
CA ASN A 71 -1.84 -21.84 -27.34
C ASN A 71 -2.43 -23.06 -28.07
N ASN A 72 -3.41 -23.73 -27.46
CA ASN A 72 -4.32 -24.58 -28.21
C ASN A 72 -5.67 -23.86 -28.33
N PRO A 73 -5.76 -22.81 -29.19
CA PRO A 73 -6.95 -21.98 -29.28
C PRO A 73 -8.19 -22.81 -29.66
N LYS A 74 -7.99 -23.90 -30.41
CA LYS A 74 -9.05 -24.87 -30.74
C LYS A 74 -9.62 -25.56 -29.51
N LYS A 75 -8.79 -26.01 -28.56
CA LYS A 75 -9.26 -26.63 -27.30
C LYS A 75 -10.07 -25.64 -26.47
N PHE A 76 -9.56 -24.42 -26.29
CA PHE A 76 -10.27 -23.36 -25.58
C PHE A 76 -11.62 -23.05 -26.24
N ARG A 77 -11.63 -22.84 -27.57
CA ARG A 77 -12.86 -22.60 -28.33
C ARG A 77 -13.88 -23.72 -28.17
N ASN A 78 -13.44 -24.97 -28.24
CA ASN A 78 -14.31 -26.14 -28.04
C ASN A 78 -14.84 -26.23 -26.62
N TYR A 79 -14.04 -25.85 -25.62
CA TYR A 79 -14.47 -25.77 -24.23
C TYR A 79 -15.55 -24.69 -24.06
N VAL A 80 -15.31 -23.46 -24.48
CA VAL A 80 -16.29 -22.35 -24.39
C VAL A 80 -17.59 -22.73 -25.11
N ASN A 81 -17.50 -23.22 -26.36
CA ASN A 81 -18.66 -23.71 -27.11
C ASN A 81 -19.41 -24.83 -26.38
N GLY A 82 -18.67 -25.77 -25.79
CA GLY A 82 -19.22 -26.90 -25.06
C GLY A 82 -19.99 -26.47 -23.82
N ILE A 83 -19.47 -25.50 -23.06
CA ILE A 83 -20.14 -24.95 -21.87
C ILE A 83 -21.36 -24.14 -22.27
N LEU A 84 -21.24 -23.21 -23.23
CA LEU A 84 -22.37 -22.38 -23.66
C LEU A 84 -23.53 -23.19 -24.25
N ARG A 85 -23.23 -24.27 -24.99
CA ARG A 85 -24.27 -25.18 -25.50
C ARG A 85 -24.97 -25.98 -24.40
N LYS A 86 -24.27 -26.29 -23.31
CA LYS A 86 -24.80 -27.08 -22.18
C LYS A 86 -25.39 -26.23 -21.07
N HIS A 87 -25.23 -24.90 -21.13
CA HIS A 87 -25.75 -23.97 -20.13
C HIS A 87 -27.28 -23.96 -20.19
N GLN A 88 -27.90 -24.43 -19.11
CA GLN A 88 -29.35 -24.66 -19.04
C GLN A 88 -30.11 -23.48 -18.46
N GLU A 89 -29.42 -22.54 -17.82
CA GLU A 89 -30.08 -21.40 -17.18
C GLU A 89 -30.40 -20.33 -18.23
N ASP A 90 -31.60 -19.78 -18.19
CA ASP A 90 -32.02 -18.75 -19.17
C ASP A 90 -31.32 -17.40 -18.93
N HIS A 91 -30.66 -17.26 -17.78
CA HIS A 91 -29.93 -16.07 -17.39
C HIS A 91 -28.44 -16.35 -17.17
N ILE A 92 -27.60 -15.45 -17.67
CA ILE A 92 -26.19 -15.32 -17.27
C ILE A 92 -26.10 -14.03 -16.46
N GLU A 93 -25.56 -14.09 -15.25
CA GLU A 93 -25.32 -12.90 -14.43
C GLU A 93 -24.00 -12.22 -14.82
N GLU A 94 -22.92 -13.00 -14.88
CA GLU A 94 -21.57 -12.55 -15.19
C GLU A 94 -20.94 -13.41 -16.28
N PHE A 95 -20.37 -12.76 -17.29
CA PHE A 95 -19.63 -13.39 -18.38
C PHE A 95 -18.22 -12.81 -18.41
N ASN A 96 -17.24 -13.58 -17.93
CA ASN A 96 -15.83 -13.23 -17.96
C ASN A 96 -15.11 -14.06 -19.04
N LEU A 97 -14.44 -13.38 -19.97
CA LEU A 97 -13.67 -13.98 -21.04
C LEU A 97 -12.31 -13.31 -21.16
N SER A 98 -11.25 -14.05 -20.84
CA SER A 98 -9.87 -13.68 -21.10
C SER A 98 -9.29 -14.58 -22.18
N MET A 99 -8.80 -13.99 -23.28
CA MET A 99 -8.16 -14.76 -24.33
C MET A 99 -7.12 -13.98 -25.13
N ASN A 100 -6.10 -14.70 -25.62
CA ASN A 100 -5.26 -14.27 -26.73
C ASN A 100 -6.07 -14.36 -28.03
N LEU A 101 -6.36 -13.20 -28.62
CA LEU A 101 -7.26 -13.09 -29.77
C LEU A 101 -6.51 -13.23 -31.10
N THR A 102 -6.97 -14.14 -31.96
CA THR A 102 -6.51 -14.25 -33.35
C THR A 102 -7.61 -13.86 -34.34
N SER A 103 -7.25 -13.60 -35.60
CA SER A 103 -8.21 -13.32 -36.69
C SER A 103 -9.30 -14.41 -36.81
N ASP A 104 -8.93 -15.67 -36.55
CA ASP A 104 -9.81 -16.83 -36.69
C ASP A 104 -10.83 -16.95 -35.56
N ASP A 105 -10.68 -16.18 -34.47
CA ASP A 105 -11.54 -16.23 -33.30
C ASP A 105 -12.71 -15.23 -33.36
N LEU A 106 -12.63 -14.22 -34.22
CA LEU A 106 -13.58 -13.10 -34.27
C LEU A 106 -15.05 -13.55 -34.40
N ALA A 107 -15.31 -14.53 -35.27
CA ALA A 107 -16.66 -15.07 -35.46
C ALA A 107 -17.15 -15.83 -34.21
N SER A 108 -16.26 -16.56 -33.54
CA SER A 108 -16.59 -17.32 -32.33
C SER A 108 -16.85 -16.36 -31.16
N LEU A 109 -15.98 -15.37 -30.97
CA LEU A 109 -16.12 -14.31 -29.98
C LEU A 109 -17.46 -13.59 -30.12
N ASN A 110 -17.78 -13.11 -31.33
CA ASN A 110 -19.06 -12.46 -31.59
C ASN A 110 -20.27 -13.39 -31.30
N GLY A 111 -20.13 -14.68 -31.57
CA GLY A 111 -21.13 -15.69 -31.23
C GLY A 111 -21.34 -15.83 -29.72
N TRP A 112 -20.25 -15.92 -28.96
CA TRP A 112 -20.30 -16.04 -27.50
C TRP A 112 -20.92 -14.82 -26.84
N LEU A 113 -20.53 -13.62 -27.28
CA LEU A 113 -21.09 -12.36 -26.78
C LEU A 113 -22.59 -12.26 -27.02
N ARG A 114 -23.07 -12.66 -28.21
CA ARG A 114 -24.52 -12.70 -28.51
C ARG A 114 -25.26 -13.66 -27.59
N ILE A 115 -24.68 -14.81 -27.26
CA ILE A 115 -25.30 -15.76 -26.32
C ILE A 115 -25.43 -15.12 -24.94
N ALA A 116 -24.36 -14.52 -24.43
CA ALA A 116 -24.36 -13.86 -23.12
C ALA A 116 -25.41 -12.73 -23.05
N ILE A 117 -25.46 -11.90 -24.07
CA ILE A 117 -26.39 -10.76 -24.13
C ILE A 117 -27.84 -11.21 -24.27
N LYS A 118 -28.13 -12.22 -25.09
CA LYS A 118 -29.49 -12.78 -25.20
C LYS A 118 -29.96 -13.43 -23.89
N LYS A 119 -29.05 -14.00 -23.10
CA LYS A 119 -29.32 -14.49 -21.73
C LYS A 119 -29.30 -13.36 -20.69
N GLY A 120 -29.31 -12.10 -21.11
CA GLY A 120 -29.47 -10.94 -20.24
C GLY A 120 -28.31 -10.68 -19.29
N VAL A 121 -27.06 -10.87 -19.74
CA VAL A 121 -25.86 -10.60 -18.94
C VAL A 121 -25.87 -9.24 -18.24
N LYS A 122 -25.52 -9.22 -16.95
CA LYS A 122 -25.43 -8.00 -16.13
C LYS A 122 -24.00 -7.47 -16.03
N VAL A 123 -23.01 -8.37 -15.98
CA VAL A 123 -21.58 -8.06 -15.90
C VAL A 123 -20.87 -8.71 -17.09
N LEU A 124 -20.32 -7.89 -17.98
CA LEU A 124 -19.52 -8.34 -19.11
C LEU A 124 -18.06 -7.94 -18.89
N ASP A 125 -17.17 -8.92 -18.80
CA ASP A 125 -15.75 -8.72 -18.56
C ASP A 125 -14.93 -9.38 -19.67
N LEU A 126 -14.35 -8.56 -20.55
CA LEU A 126 -13.60 -9.01 -21.72
C LEU A 126 -12.16 -8.54 -21.63
N SER A 127 -11.23 -9.48 -21.53
CA SER A 127 -9.79 -9.23 -21.56
C SER A 127 -9.17 -9.87 -22.79
N LEU A 128 -8.93 -9.06 -23.81
CA LEU A 128 -8.45 -9.51 -25.11
C LEU A 128 -7.00 -9.08 -25.28
N CYS A 129 -6.08 -10.03 -25.35
CA CYS A 129 -4.69 -9.75 -25.70
C CYS A 129 -4.53 -10.04 -27.20
N ALA A 130 -4.33 -8.99 -28.00
CA ALA A 130 -4.12 -9.14 -29.44
C ALA A 130 -2.63 -9.20 -29.76
N ASP A 131 -2.27 -9.93 -30.83
CA ASP A 131 -0.93 -9.85 -31.41
C ASP A 131 -0.63 -8.41 -31.84
N MET A 132 0.62 -7.96 -31.64
CA MET A 132 1.09 -6.59 -31.93
C MET A 132 0.86 -6.16 -33.38
N LEU A 133 0.64 -7.12 -34.28
CA LEU A 133 0.42 -6.91 -35.72
C LEU A 133 -1.06 -6.84 -36.11
N SER A 134 -2.00 -7.14 -35.21
CA SER A 134 -3.44 -7.18 -35.51
C SER A 134 -4.14 -5.90 -35.07
N SER A 135 -5.16 -5.47 -35.84
CA SER A 135 -6.01 -4.36 -35.41
C SER A 135 -6.79 -4.76 -34.14
N PRO A 136 -6.92 -3.86 -33.15
CA PRO A 136 -7.62 -4.20 -31.93
C PRO A 136 -9.09 -4.53 -32.21
N TYR A 137 -9.58 -5.59 -31.59
CA TYR A 137 -10.98 -6.00 -31.75
C TYR A 137 -11.93 -4.89 -31.33
N SER A 138 -12.91 -4.64 -32.18
CA SER A 138 -13.92 -3.63 -31.92
C SER A 138 -15.21 -4.30 -31.53
N LEU A 139 -15.71 -4.01 -30.33
CA LEU A 139 -16.95 -4.59 -29.84
C LEU A 139 -18.11 -4.13 -30.75
N PRO A 140 -18.80 -5.04 -31.45
CA PRO A 140 -19.79 -4.64 -32.45
C PRO A 140 -20.96 -3.91 -31.82
N GLU A 141 -21.33 -2.76 -32.39
CA GLU A 141 -22.42 -1.91 -31.88
C GLU A 141 -23.73 -2.68 -31.76
N ASN A 142 -24.10 -3.45 -32.80
CA ASN A 142 -25.32 -4.26 -32.81
C ASN A 142 -25.43 -5.25 -31.64
N ILE A 143 -24.29 -5.78 -31.16
CA ILE A 143 -24.24 -6.69 -30.02
C ILE A 143 -24.56 -5.90 -28.73
N LEU A 144 -23.98 -4.71 -28.56
CA LEU A 144 -24.24 -3.84 -27.41
C LEU A 144 -25.66 -3.27 -27.36
N LEU A 145 -26.29 -3.02 -28.51
CA LEU A 145 -27.68 -2.54 -28.58
C LEU A 145 -28.68 -3.51 -27.94
N GLU A 146 -28.40 -4.82 -27.99
CA GLU A 146 -29.24 -5.86 -27.40
C GLU A 146 -29.00 -6.02 -25.87
N ALA A 147 -27.96 -5.40 -25.31
CA ALA A 147 -27.49 -5.58 -23.93
C ALA A 147 -28.30 -4.81 -22.88
N LYS A 148 -29.64 -5.00 -22.87
CA LYS A 148 -30.57 -4.25 -22.00
C LYS A 148 -30.34 -4.46 -20.50
N SER A 149 -29.86 -5.63 -20.10
CA SER A 149 -29.60 -5.98 -18.69
C SER A 149 -28.20 -5.58 -18.20
N LEU A 150 -27.34 -5.07 -19.09
CA LEU A 150 -25.94 -4.81 -18.78
C LEU A 150 -25.81 -3.62 -17.83
N THR A 151 -25.14 -3.86 -16.71
CA THR A 151 -24.92 -2.87 -15.63
C THR A 151 -23.44 -2.64 -15.35
N GLU A 152 -22.57 -3.60 -15.64
CA GLU A 152 -21.13 -3.47 -15.52
C GLU A 152 -20.44 -3.94 -16.81
N LEU A 153 -19.57 -3.09 -17.34
CA LEU A 153 -18.75 -3.39 -18.50
C LEU A 153 -17.28 -3.21 -18.14
N ARG A 154 -16.51 -4.30 -18.24
CA ARG A 154 -15.05 -4.30 -18.05
C ARG A 154 -14.40 -4.72 -19.36
N LEU A 155 -13.52 -3.89 -19.88
CA LEU A 155 -12.87 -4.13 -21.16
C LEU A 155 -11.37 -3.94 -21.03
N ALA A 156 -10.62 -4.89 -21.59
CA ALA A 156 -9.18 -4.80 -21.71
C ALA A 156 -8.67 -5.19 -23.10
N GLY A 157 -7.74 -4.40 -23.63
CA GLY A 157 -7.02 -4.68 -24.88
C GLY A 157 -7.87 -4.69 -26.15
N CYS A 158 -9.00 -3.97 -26.16
CA CYS A 158 -9.89 -3.83 -27.32
C CYS A 158 -10.00 -2.37 -27.79
N LYS A 159 -10.65 -2.16 -28.93
CA LYS A 159 -11.09 -0.85 -29.40
C LYS A 159 -12.56 -0.62 -29.05
N PHE A 160 -12.84 0.58 -28.58
CA PHE A 160 -14.15 1.00 -28.15
C PHE A 160 -14.67 2.06 -29.12
N ILE A 161 -15.75 1.76 -29.85
CA ILE A 161 -16.13 2.54 -31.05
C ILE A 161 -17.37 3.42 -30.84
N ASN A 162 -18.41 2.98 -30.11
CA ASN A 162 -19.56 3.83 -29.82
C ASN A 162 -20.53 3.18 -28.82
N VAL A 163 -21.24 3.98 -28.03
CA VAL A 163 -22.13 3.48 -26.95
C VAL A 163 -23.40 4.30 -26.80
N MET A 164 -24.06 4.64 -27.90
CA MET A 164 -25.29 5.44 -27.82
C MET A 164 -26.45 4.77 -27.01
N MET A 165 -26.30 3.53 -26.51
CA MET A 165 -27.45 2.76 -25.99
C MET A 165 -27.23 1.95 -24.70
N CYS A 166 -26.08 2.04 -24.00
CA CYS A 166 -25.86 1.33 -22.73
C CYS A 166 -26.37 2.10 -21.50
N LYS A 167 -27.64 2.49 -21.54
CA LYS A 167 -28.26 3.40 -20.56
C LYS A 167 -28.22 2.91 -19.11
N ASN A 168 -28.12 1.60 -18.90
CA ASN A 168 -28.15 0.96 -17.59
C ASN A 168 -26.77 0.72 -16.97
N ILE A 169 -25.68 1.11 -17.66
CA ILE A 169 -24.33 0.97 -17.12
C ILE A 169 -24.19 1.83 -15.85
N ARG A 170 -23.80 1.16 -14.78
CA ARG A 170 -23.41 1.73 -13.49
C ARG A 170 -21.90 1.72 -13.32
N VAL A 171 -21.25 0.67 -13.80
CA VAL A 171 -19.80 0.47 -13.64
C VAL A 171 -19.14 0.31 -15.02
N LEU A 172 -18.17 1.15 -15.32
CA LEU A 172 -17.38 1.07 -16.54
C LEU A 172 -15.89 1.02 -16.19
N LYS A 173 -15.20 -0.06 -16.58
CA LYS A 173 -13.77 -0.24 -16.37
C LYS A 173 -13.08 -0.50 -17.69
N LEU A 174 -12.14 0.38 -18.05
CA LEU A 174 -11.38 0.31 -19.29
C LEU A 174 -9.90 0.19 -18.95
N PHE A 175 -9.24 -0.86 -19.45
CA PHE A 175 -7.82 -1.12 -19.23
C PHE A 175 -7.10 -1.35 -20.57
N ASN A 176 -6.12 -0.53 -20.94
CA ASN A 176 -5.42 -0.66 -22.21
C ASN A 176 -6.39 -0.72 -23.42
N VAL A 177 -7.44 0.09 -23.39
CA VAL A 177 -8.48 0.18 -24.43
C VAL A 177 -8.16 1.33 -25.38
N TYR A 178 -8.32 1.10 -26.68
CA TYR A 178 -8.24 2.14 -27.71
C TYR A 178 -9.57 2.89 -27.79
N ILE A 179 -9.57 4.15 -27.40
CA ILE A 179 -10.75 5.01 -27.37
C ILE A 179 -10.30 6.47 -27.56
N ASP A 180 -10.98 7.22 -28.43
CA ASP A 180 -10.70 8.63 -28.66
C ASP A 180 -11.60 9.54 -27.79
N ASP A 181 -11.19 10.81 -27.65
CA ASP A 181 -11.87 11.79 -26.79
C ASP A 181 -13.36 11.95 -27.14
N GLU A 182 -13.70 11.94 -28.44
CA GLU A 182 -15.07 12.11 -28.92
C GLU A 182 -15.93 10.87 -28.64
N THR A 183 -15.38 9.67 -28.79
CA THR A 183 -16.04 8.43 -28.41
C THR A 183 -16.29 8.41 -26.91
N PHE A 184 -15.28 8.76 -26.10
CA PHE A 184 -15.39 8.84 -24.64
C PHE A 184 -16.49 9.81 -24.19
N ARG A 185 -16.57 11.00 -24.79
CA ARG A 185 -17.65 11.97 -24.53
C ARG A 185 -19.03 11.34 -24.74
N ARG A 186 -19.24 10.61 -25.83
CA ARG A 186 -20.49 9.90 -26.11
C ARG A 186 -20.79 8.80 -25.09
N VAL A 187 -19.77 8.15 -24.51
CA VAL A 187 -19.95 7.15 -23.44
C VAL A 187 -20.56 7.80 -22.19
N VAL A 188 -19.96 8.92 -21.77
CA VAL A 188 -20.40 9.66 -20.59
C VAL A 188 -21.84 10.14 -20.77
N GLU A 189 -22.18 10.66 -21.96
CA GLU A 189 -23.55 11.08 -22.30
C GLU A 189 -24.54 9.91 -22.40
N GLY A 190 -24.10 8.75 -22.89
CA GLY A 190 -24.95 7.56 -23.08
C GLY A 190 -25.23 6.78 -21.80
N CYS A 191 -24.48 7.02 -20.71
CA CYS A 191 -24.52 6.25 -19.47
C CYS A 191 -24.81 7.15 -18.23
N PRO A 192 -26.02 7.74 -18.12
CA PRO A 192 -26.33 8.74 -17.10
C PRO A 192 -26.35 8.20 -15.65
N PHE A 193 -26.48 6.89 -15.47
CA PHE A 193 -26.52 6.23 -14.15
C PHE A 193 -25.17 5.67 -13.71
N MET A 194 -24.08 6.00 -14.42
CA MET A 194 -22.75 5.54 -14.08
C MET A 194 -22.31 6.10 -12.73
N ASP A 195 -22.00 5.20 -11.78
CA ASP A 195 -21.56 5.51 -10.42
C ASP A 195 -20.09 5.15 -10.15
N ASP A 196 -19.47 4.30 -10.98
CA ASP A 196 -18.05 3.90 -10.89
C ASP A 196 -17.40 3.88 -12.28
N LEU A 197 -16.43 4.78 -12.49
CA LEU A 197 -15.68 4.90 -13.75
C LEU A 197 -14.19 4.71 -13.50
N ARG A 198 -13.59 3.77 -14.23
CA ARG A 198 -12.15 3.47 -14.15
C ARG A 198 -11.52 3.41 -15.53
N ILE A 199 -10.47 4.19 -15.72
CA ILE A 199 -9.75 4.33 -16.99
C ILE A 199 -8.26 4.16 -16.72
N GLU A 200 -7.69 3.10 -17.28
CA GLU A 200 -6.31 2.68 -17.07
C GLU A 200 -5.61 2.41 -18.39
N GLU A 201 -4.44 3.01 -18.58
CA GLU A 201 -3.57 2.75 -19.74
C GLU A 201 -4.25 2.85 -21.11
N CYS A 202 -5.39 3.54 -21.22
CA CYS A 202 -6.12 3.72 -22.47
C CYS A 202 -5.30 4.53 -23.49
N VAL A 203 -5.48 4.18 -24.76
CA VAL A 203 -4.75 4.77 -25.89
C VAL A 203 -5.73 5.57 -26.74
N GLY A 204 -5.33 6.77 -27.16
CA GLY A 204 -6.18 7.67 -27.95
C GLY A 204 -6.93 8.72 -27.13
N LEU A 205 -6.90 8.63 -25.80
CA LEU A 205 -7.40 9.65 -24.89
C LEU A 205 -6.29 10.63 -24.51
N ASP A 206 -6.46 11.89 -24.89
CA ASP A 206 -5.60 12.98 -24.44
C ASP A 206 -6.32 13.87 -23.41
N THR A 207 -7.64 14.04 -23.56
CA THR A 207 -8.47 14.92 -22.72
C THR A 207 -9.72 14.21 -22.23
N ILE A 208 -9.94 14.24 -20.92
CA ILE A 208 -11.20 13.79 -20.31
C ILE A 208 -11.98 15.00 -19.79
N ARG A 209 -13.23 15.09 -20.24
CA ARG A 209 -14.24 15.99 -19.71
C ARG A 209 -15.41 15.18 -19.19
N ILE A 210 -15.62 15.20 -17.88
CA ILE A 210 -16.79 14.60 -17.23
C ILE A 210 -17.60 15.77 -16.67
N ILE A 211 -18.67 16.13 -17.37
CA ILE A 211 -19.50 17.29 -17.02
C ILE A 211 -20.93 16.80 -16.77
N ASN A 212 -21.55 17.25 -15.69
CA ASN A 212 -22.95 16.94 -15.32
C ASN A 212 -23.27 15.46 -15.05
N LEU A 213 -22.26 14.61 -14.78
CA LEU A 213 -22.49 13.20 -14.46
C LEU A 213 -22.91 13.03 -12.99
N SER A 214 -24.20 13.26 -12.73
CA SER A 214 -24.78 13.40 -11.39
C SER A 214 -24.96 12.09 -10.60
N SER A 215 -24.60 10.95 -11.19
CA SER A 215 -24.62 9.64 -10.50
C SER A 215 -23.22 9.18 -10.09
N LEU A 216 -22.16 9.82 -10.59
CA LEU A 216 -20.79 9.35 -10.42
C LEU A 216 -20.35 9.50 -8.97
N LYS A 217 -19.92 8.39 -8.34
CA LYS A 217 -19.42 8.34 -6.97
C LYS A 217 -17.93 8.04 -6.90
N LYS A 218 -17.41 7.26 -7.84
CA LYS A 218 -16.01 6.84 -7.89
C LYS A 218 -15.42 7.12 -9.26
N LEU A 219 -14.24 7.73 -9.27
CA LEU A 219 -13.49 8.02 -10.47
C LEU A 219 -12.03 7.60 -10.30
N PHE A 220 -11.54 6.75 -11.18
CA PHE A 220 -10.14 6.38 -11.28
C PHE A 220 -9.63 6.70 -12.68
N ILE A 221 -8.55 7.47 -12.77
CA ILE A 221 -7.93 7.87 -14.03
C ILE A 221 -6.42 7.64 -13.96
N GLN A 222 -5.85 6.99 -14.96
CA GLN A 222 -4.42 6.80 -15.10
C GLN A 222 -3.90 7.18 -16.50
N ARG A 223 -2.71 7.80 -16.56
CA ARG A 223 -1.96 8.11 -17.80
C ARG A 223 -2.59 9.15 -18.74
N LEU A 224 -3.32 10.15 -18.22
CA LEU A 224 -3.90 11.23 -19.02
C LEU A 224 -3.21 12.59 -18.81
N ARG A 225 -3.46 13.55 -19.72
CA ARG A 225 -2.81 14.87 -19.70
C ARG A 225 -3.73 16.01 -19.27
N ASN A 226 -4.99 15.97 -19.71
CA ASN A 226 -5.97 17.02 -19.42
C ASN A 226 -7.21 16.39 -18.78
N ILE A 227 -7.58 16.85 -17.59
CA ILE A 227 -8.71 16.33 -16.83
C ILE A 227 -9.58 17.49 -16.35
N GLU A 228 -10.84 17.46 -16.76
CA GLU A 228 -11.89 18.38 -16.32
C GLU A 228 -13.04 17.55 -15.73
N VAL A 229 -13.35 17.76 -14.45
CA VAL A 229 -14.39 17.00 -13.75
C VAL A 229 -15.33 17.95 -13.02
N ASP A 230 -16.59 17.91 -13.45
CA ASP A 230 -17.76 18.45 -12.77
C ASP A 230 -18.74 17.30 -12.51
N ALA A 231 -18.57 16.68 -11.34
CA ALA A 231 -19.38 15.57 -10.86
C ALA A 231 -19.82 15.86 -9.41
N PRO A 232 -21.06 16.35 -9.20
CA PRO A 232 -21.49 16.85 -7.89
C PRO A 232 -21.60 15.76 -6.83
N THR A 233 -21.82 14.50 -7.23
CA THR A 233 -21.97 13.35 -6.32
C THR A 233 -20.67 12.57 -6.10
N LEU A 234 -19.55 13.03 -6.66
CA LEU A 234 -18.29 12.31 -6.61
C LEU A 234 -17.79 12.23 -5.16
N GLU A 235 -17.60 11.01 -4.64
CA GLU A 235 -17.18 10.76 -3.26
C GLU A 235 -15.69 10.39 -3.19
N LYS A 236 -15.19 9.68 -4.21
CA LYS A 236 -13.82 9.18 -4.28
C LYS A 236 -13.19 9.42 -5.65
N MET A 237 -11.96 9.93 -5.65
CA MET A 237 -11.20 10.19 -6.87
C MET A 237 -9.75 9.71 -6.71
N GLU A 238 -9.25 8.99 -7.71
CA GLU A 238 -7.84 8.61 -7.81
C GLU A 238 -7.27 9.01 -9.17
N LEU A 239 -6.16 9.75 -9.13
CA LEU A 239 -5.41 10.20 -10.29
C LEU A 239 -4.01 9.60 -10.25
N SER A 240 -3.59 8.91 -11.31
CA SER A 240 -2.31 8.19 -11.36
C SER A 240 -1.50 8.45 -12.63
N ILE A 241 -0.18 8.57 -12.52
CA ILE A 241 0.77 8.65 -13.65
C ILE A 241 0.44 9.82 -14.61
N LEU A 242 0.36 11.05 -14.10
CA LEU A 242 0.23 12.24 -14.93
C LEU A 242 1.64 12.80 -15.20
N ARG A 243 2.25 12.45 -16.34
CA ARG A 243 3.50 13.09 -16.79
C ARG A 243 3.15 14.46 -17.34
N TYR A 244 3.30 15.50 -16.51
CA TYR A 244 2.99 16.89 -16.83
C TYR A 244 1.49 17.07 -17.17
N PRO A 245 0.57 16.97 -16.18
CA PRO A 245 -0.78 17.43 -16.42
C PRO A 245 -0.71 18.90 -16.86
N ARG A 246 -1.08 19.19 -18.10
CA ARG A 246 -1.13 20.58 -18.57
C ARG A 246 -2.34 21.28 -17.96
N PHE A 247 -3.35 20.51 -17.57
CA PHE A 247 -4.64 21.01 -17.10
C PHE A 247 -5.31 20.00 -16.16
N LEU A 248 -5.55 20.40 -14.90
CA LEU A 248 -6.39 19.67 -13.95
C LEU A 248 -7.40 20.65 -13.35
N GLU A 249 -8.63 20.59 -13.85
CA GLU A 249 -9.74 21.37 -13.33
C GLU A 249 -10.75 20.45 -12.64
N LEU A 250 -10.82 20.59 -11.33
CA LEU A 250 -11.85 20.00 -10.50
C LEU A 250 -12.81 21.12 -10.16
N HIS A 251 -14.02 21.09 -10.72
CA HIS A 251 -15.10 21.96 -10.28
C HIS A 251 -15.53 21.52 -8.89
N ALA A 252 -15.95 22.47 -8.04
CA ALA A 252 -16.09 22.30 -6.59
C ALA A 252 -17.04 21.13 -6.22
N SER A 253 -16.50 19.92 -6.15
CA SER A 253 -17.24 18.72 -5.80
C SER A 253 -17.38 18.68 -4.28
N GLN A 254 -18.47 19.26 -3.78
CA GLN A 254 -18.74 19.35 -2.35
C GLN A 254 -18.84 17.99 -1.66
N ASN A 255 -19.05 16.90 -2.40
CA ASN A 255 -19.17 15.55 -1.85
C ASN A 255 -17.85 14.75 -1.89
N LEU A 256 -16.78 15.28 -2.50
CA LEU A 256 -15.52 14.56 -2.61
C LEU A 256 -14.84 14.50 -1.24
N LYS A 257 -14.73 13.29 -0.71
CA LYS A 257 -14.15 13.02 0.62
C LYS A 257 -12.79 12.34 0.53
N ASP A 258 -12.58 11.52 -0.50
CA ASP A 258 -11.35 10.74 -0.67
C ASP A 258 -10.65 11.12 -1.98
N LEU A 259 -9.44 11.69 -1.88
CA LEU A 259 -8.60 12.01 -3.03
C LEU A 259 -7.25 11.32 -2.93
N SER A 260 -6.86 10.61 -3.99
CA SER A 260 -5.55 9.98 -4.12
C SER A 260 -4.83 10.49 -5.36
N LEU A 261 -3.66 11.08 -5.16
CA LEU A 261 -2.77 11.61 -6.19
C LEU A 261 -1.51 10.75 -6.23
N LYS A 262 -1.29 10.00 -7.32
CA LYS A 262 -0.16 9.07 -7.45
C LYS A 262 0.69 9.37 -8.68
N LYS A 263 2.01 9.46 -8.55
CA LYS A 263 2.95 9.60 -9.67
C LYS A 263 2.63 10.82 -10.56
N ILE A 264 2.32 11.95 -9.94
CA ILE A 264 1.96 13.21 -10.62
C ILE A 264 3.15 14.18 -10.57
N SER A 265 3.47 14.81 -11.71
CA SER A 265 4.38 15.97 -11.75
C SER A 265 3.55 17.24 -11.56
N ILE A 266 3.78 17.96 -10.46
CA ILE A 266 3.03 19.15 -10.07
C ILE A 266 3.88 20.37 -10.41
N MET A 267 3.31 21.26 -11.22
CA MET A 267 3.89 22.54 -11.61
C MET A 267 3.08 23.66 -10.97
N GLY A 268 3.74 24.62 -10.31
CA GLY A 268 3.08 25.82 -9.76
C GLY A 268 3.13 25.91 -8.24
N LYS A 269 3.18 27.16 -7.75
CA LYS A 269 3.54 27.49 -6.36
C LYS A 269 2.49 27.13 -5.31
N SER A 270 1.23 26.94 -5.74
CA SER A 270 0.06 26.90 -4.84
C SER A 270 -0.87 25.72 -5.11
N PHE A 271 -0.45 24.71 -5.88
CA PHE A 271 -1.33 23.62 -6.34
C PHE A 271 -2.17 23.00 -5.22
N PHE A 272 -1.54 22.60 -4.11
CA PHE A 272 -2.26 21.97 -3.00
C PHE A 272 -3.17 22.95 -2.26
N VAL A 273 -2.75 24.21 -2.12
CA VAL A 273 -3.59 25.26 -1.52
C VAL A 273 -4.84 25.46 -2.37
N ASP A 274 -4.68 25.64 -3.68
CA ASP A 274 -5.80 25.82 -4.62
C ASP A 274 -6.72 24.60 -4.65
N LEU A 275 -6.13 23.40 -4.60
CA LEU A 275 -6.86 22.13 -4.52
C LEU A 275 -7.73 22.05 -3.25
N MET A 276 -7.19 22.44 -2.09
CA MET A 276 -7.95 22.42 -0.83
C MET A 276 -9.07 23.47 -0.81
N HIS A 277 -8.88 24.63 -1.44
CA HIS A 277 -9.94 25.63 -1.60
C HIS A 277 -11.08 25.11 -2.49
N LYS A 278 -10.76 24.37 -3.54
CA LYS A 278 -11.75 23.75 -4.44
C LYS A 278 -12.47 22.56 -3.79
N LEU A 279 -11.86 21.91 -2.79
CA LEU A 279 -12.36 20.69 -2.15
C LEU A 279 -12.54 20.89 -0.63
N PRO A 280 -13.48 21.75 -0.19
CA PRO A 280 -13.59 22.16 1.21
C PRO A 280 -14.01 21.02 2.16
N ASN A 281 -14.59 19.92 1.66
CA ASN A 281 -15.09 18.80 2.44
C ASN A 281 -14.20 17.55 2.39
N LEU A 282 -12.97 17.68 1.86
CA LEU A 282 -12.04 16.56 1.71
C LEU A 282 -11.60 16.02 3.09
N GLU A 283 -11.86 14.74 3.36
CA GLU A 283 -11.54 14.09 4.63
C GLU A 283 -10.25 13.25 4.55
N TYR A 284 -9.94 12.70 3.38
CA TYR A 284 -8.78 11.85 3.13
C TYR A 284 -8.00 12.34 1.91
N LEU A 285 -6.69 12.57 2.09
CA LEU A 285 -5.75 12.88 1.02
C LEU A 285 -4.58 11.90 1.03
N GLU A 286 -4.35 11.22 -0.08
CA GLU A 286 -3.11 10.48 -0.36
C GLU A 286 -2.33 11.19 -1.47
N VAL A 287 -1.04 11.44 -1.23
CA VAL A 287 -0.09 11.96 -2.21
C VAL A 287 1.11 11.02 -2.25
N LYS A 288 1.27 10.29 -3.35
CA LYS A 288 2.27 9.23 -3.47
C LYS A 288 3.11 9.38 -4.74
N ASP A 289 4.44 9.31 -4.59
CA ASP A 289 5.40 9.36 -5.70
C ASP A 289 5.24 10.62 -6.59
N CYS A 290 4.78 11.74 -6.02
CA CYS A 290 4.54 12.99 -6.74
C CYS A 290 5.77 13.90 -6.73
N TYR A 291 6.00 14.64 -7.82
CA TYR A 291 7.14 15.54 -7.99
C TYR A 291 6.67 16.99 -8.04
N VAL A 292 6.97 17.78 -7.01
CA VAL A 292 6.66 19.21 -6.97
C VAL A 292 7.86 19.98 -7.51
N HIS A 293 7.69 20.64 -8.67
CA HIS A 293 8.77 21.37 -9.33
C HIS A 293 8.83 22.83 -8.89
N GLY A 294 10.04 23.34 -8.63
CA GLY A 294 10.28 24.75 -8.34
C GLY A 294 9.94 25.20 -6.92
N GLU A 295 9.27 24.37 -6.13
CA GLU A 295 8.89 24.68 -4.75
C GLU A 295 9.75 23.97 -3.72
N ARG A 296 10.14 24.72 -2.69
CA ARG A 296 10.81 24.18 -1.50
C ARG A 296 9.87 24.00 -0.32
N VAL A 297 8.69 24.63 -0.37
CA VAL A 297 7.69 24.60 0.69
C VAL A 297 6.37 24.09 0.09
N VAL A 298 5.75 23.13 0.75
CA VAL A 298 4.48 22.53 0.33
C VAL A 298 3.48 22.68 1.47
N ASN A 299 2.42 23.44 1.21
CA ASN A 299 1.42 23.80 2.22
C ASN A 299 0.15 22.97 2.04
N PHE A 300 -0.32 22.40 3.15
CA PHE A 300 -1.59 21.69 3.25
C PHE A 300 -2.49 22.43 4.26
N THR A 301 -3.43 23.23 3.76
CA THR A 301 -4.38 23.99 4.59
C THR A 301 -5.78 23.45 4.36
N SER A 302 -6.41 22.84 5.38
CA SER A 302 -7.77 22.31 5.28
C SER A 302 -8.48 22.21 6.63
N HIS A 303 -9.74 22.62 6.69
CA HIS A 303 -10.56 22.58 7.90
C HIS A 303 -11.31 21.25 8.11
N SER A 304 -11.36 20.40 7.08
CA SER A 304 -12.12 19.14 7.06
C SER A 304 -11.25 17.89 7.06
N LEU A 305 -9.97 18.02 6.69
CA LEU A 305 -9.05 16.90 6.52
C LEU A 305 -8.81 16.13 7.83
N LYS A 306 -9.05 14.82 7.78
CA LYS A 306 -8.86 13.88 8.91
C LYS A 306 -7.68 12.95 8.69
N HIS A 307 -7.37 12.62 7.44
CA HIS A 307 -6.32 11.68 7.07
C HIS A 307 -5.41 12.28 6.00
N LEU A 308 -4.11 12.34 6.29
CA LEU A 308 -3.10 12.80 5.35
C LEU A 308 -2.02 11.72 5.20
N CYS A 309 -1.91 11.17 3.99
CA CYS A 309 -0.94 10.13 3.64
C CYS A 309 0.02 10.68 2.59
N LEU A 310 1.29 10.89 2.96
CA LEU A 310 2.34 11.41 2.09
C LEU A 310 3.39 10.32 1.87
N SER A 311 3.71 9.99 0.63
CA SER A 311 4.73 8.99 0.30
C SER A 311 5.61 9.48 -0.84
N SER A 312 6.92 9.52 -0.64
CA SER A 312 7.90 9.84 -1.70
C SER A 312 7.57 11.14 -2.46
N ILE A 313 7.25 12.22 -1.74
CA ILE A 313 6.99 13.53 -2.34
C ILE A 313 8.32 14.20 -2.64
N SER A 314 8.55 14.53 -3.91
CA SER A 314 9.80 15.11 -4.42
C SER A 314 11.04 14.37 -3.90
N PRO A 315 11.20 13.07 -4.20
CA PRO A 315 12.20 12.20 -3.55
C PRO A 315 13.66 12.65 -3.78
N SER A 316 13.91 13.49 -4.78
CA SER A 316 15.22 14.03 -5.12
C SER A 316 15.53 15.39 -4.49
N THR A 317 14.59 16.03 -3.79
CA THR A 317 14.78 17.38 -3.20
C THR A 317 14.28 17.43 -1.77
N LYS A 318 15.05 18.09 -0.90
CA LYS A 318 14.62 18.36 0.47
C LYS A 318 13.56 19.45 0.45
N ILE A 319 12.34 19.11 0.85
CA ILE A 319 11.19 20.01 0.94
C ILE A 319 10.78 20.24 2.39
N GLN A 320 10.16 21.40 2.64
CA GLN A 320 9.45 21.73 3.85
C GLN A 320 7.95 21.49 3.61
N ILE A 321 7.30 20.82 4.55
CA ILE A 321 5.88 20.48 4.51
C ILE A 321 5.21 21.20 5.68
N GLU A 322 4.33 22.14 5.39
CA GLU A 322 3.59 22.88 6.41
C GLU A 322 2.13 22.43 6.39
N ILE A 323 1.63 22.02 7.55
CA ILE A 323 0.29 21.45 7.68
C ILE A 323 -0.54 22.30 8.64
N ASP A 324 -1.61 22.90 8.12
CA ASP A 324 -2.67 23.56 8.88
C ASP A 324 -3.97 22.79 8.70
N ALA A 325 -4.16 21.76 9.52
CA ALA A 325 -5.32 20.88 9.49
C ALA A 325 -5.77 20.54 10.92
N PRO A 326 -6.68 21.34 11.53
CA PRO A 326 -7.03 21.20 12.95
C PRO A 326 -7.80 19.92 13.28
N ARG A 327 -8.43 19.28 12.28
CA ARG A 327 -9.19 18.03 12.41
C ARG A 327 -8.38 16.78 12.04
N LEU A 328 -7.07 16.91 11.82
CA LEU A 328 -6.23 15.80 11.40
C LEU A 328 -6.09 14.76 12.52
N VAL A 329 -6.52 13.53 12.24
CA VAL A 329 -6.48 12.38 13.17
C VAL A 329 -5.35 11.42 12.80
N VAL A 330 -5.07 11.25 11.51
CA VAL A 330 -4.01 10.35 11.03
C VAL A 330 -3.06 11.09 10.11
N PHE A 331 -1.78 11.07 10.47
CA PHE A 331 -0.70 11.48 9.60
C PHE A 331 0.15 10.25 9.26
N GLN A 332 0.23 9.91 7.99
CA GLN A 332 1.11 8.87 7.50
C GLN A 332 2.15 9.49 6.57
N PHE A 333 3.42 9.18 6.83
CA PHE A 333 4.52 9.70 6.05
C PHE A 333 5.46 8.55 5.66
N GLN A 334 5.79 8.45 4.38
CA GLN A 334 6.76 7.51 3.85
C GLN A 334 7.82 8.23 3.02
N CYS A 335 9.10 7.95 3.28
CA CYS A 335 10.20 8.45 2.46
C CYS A 335 11.23 7.36 2.18
N GLU A 336 12.12 7.65 1.22
CA GLU A 336 13.31 6.85 0.99
C GLU A 336 14.45 7.34 1.89
N THR A 337 15.42 8.08 1.34
CA THR A 337 16.64 8.49 2.06
C THR A 337 16.53 9.91 2.67
N ILE A 338 15.85 10.84 1.99
CA ILE A 338 15.78 12.25 2.41
C ILE A 338 14.53 12.45 3.28
N LEU A 339 14.76 12.93 4.51
CA LEU A 339 13.69 13.31 5.44
C LEU A 339 13.28 14.78 5.18
N PRO A 340 11.99 15.07 4.96
CA PRO A 340 11.54 16.44 4.83
C PRO A 340 11.39 17.10 6.19
N ASN A 341 11.41 18.44 6.19
CA ASN A 341 11.06 19.20 7.38
C ASN A 341 9.54 19.31 7.45
N VAL A 342 8.91 18.65 8.41
CA VAL A 342 7.45 18.74 8.61
C VAL A 342 7.16 19.69 9.77
N SER A 343 6.28 20.66 9.57
CA SER A 343 5.77 21.55 10.60
C SER A 343 4.25 21.51 10.63
N PHE A 344 3.69 21.69 11.83
CA PHE A 344 2.25 21.79 12.05
C PHE A 344 1.93 23.13 12.69
N MET A 345 0.92 23.83 12.16
CA MET A 345 0.53 25.15 12.66
C MET A 345 -0.19 25.03 14.02
N ALA A 346 -0.01 26.06 14.87
CA ALA A 346 -0.33 26.07 16.30
C ALA A 346 -1.84 26.07 16.66
N SER A 347 -2.74 25.95 15.68
CA SER A 347 -4.21 25.96 15.86
C SER A 347 -4.76 24.69 16.54
N ARG A 348 -3.91 23.85 17.11
CA ARG A 348 -4.27 22.59 17.77
C ARG A 348 -4.80 22.86 19.17
N SER A 349 -6.10 22.66 19.39
CA SER A 349 -6.61 22.53 20.76
C SER A 349 -5.92 21.35 21.45
N SER A 350 -5.59 21.50 22.74
CA SER A 350 -4.88 20.50 23.56
C SER A 350 -5.57 19.13 23.62
N VAL A 351 -6.86 19.06 23.30
CA VAL A 351 -7.66 17.83 23.27
C VAL A 351 -7.44 17.03 21.97
N SER A 352 -7.25 17.71 20.83
CA SER A 352 -7.16 17.07 19.50
C SER A 352 -5.82 16.36 19.27
N SER A 353 -4.72 16.88 19.84
CA SER A 353 -3.37 16.29 19.70
C SER A 353 -3.30 14.86 20.27
N SER A 354 -3.91 14.62 21.42
CA SER A 354 -3.85 13.33 22.13
C SER A 354 -4.48 12.15 21.39
N GLN A 355 -5.33 12.41 20.40
CA GLN A 355 -5.99 11.39 19.56
C GLN A 355 -5.27 11.14 18.24
N MET A 356 -4.33 12.02 17.85
CA MET A 356 -3.63 11.92 16.59
C MET A 356 -2.68 10.71 16.56
N VAL A 357 -2.68 9.98 15.45
CA VAL A 357 -1.77 8.86 15.19
C VAL A 357 -0.83 9.21 14.04
N SER A 358 0.46 9.15 14.31
CA SER A 358 1.51 9.44 13.34
C SER A 358 2.23 8.15 12.96
N ARG A 359 2.21 7.80 11.67
CA ARG A 359 2.84 6.58 11.13
C ARG A 359 3.94 6.97 10.16
N ILE A 360 5.19 6.78 10.56
CA ILE A 360 6.37 7.16 9.79
C ILE A 360 7.05 5.91 9.24
N GLU A 361 7.26 5.83 7.93
CA GLU A 361 7.97 4.75 7.27
C GLU A 361 9.19 5.30 6.51
N ILE A 362 10.38 4.89 6.91
CA ILE A 362 11.64 5.32 6.32
C ILE A 362 12.28 4.12 5.64
N ASN A 363 12.37 4.17 4.31
CA ASN A 363 13.01 3.16 3.49
C ASN A 363 14.39 3.67 3.05
N HIS A 364 15.37 3.61 3.95
CA HIS A 364 16.71 4.14 3.71
C HIS A 364 17.48 3.29 2.71
N GLN A 365 17.79 3.88 1.54
CA GLN A 365 18.49 3.20 0.45
C GLN A 365 19.98 3.57 0.37
N SER A 366 20.41 4.67 0.99
CA SER A 366 21.82 5.09 0.95
C SER A 366 22.71 4.21 1.86
N PRO A 367 23.93 3.87 1.45
CA PRO A 367 24.91 3.22 2.32
C PRO A 367 25.55 4.18 3.34
N ARG A 368 25.19 5.47 3.35
CA ARG A 368 25.76 6.48 4.27
C ARG A 368 24.68 7.04 5.18
N ILE A 369 25.00 7.13 6.48
CA ILE A 369 24.22 7.84 7.50
C ILE A 369 25.22 8.70 8.28
N GLY A 370 24.93 9.99 8.42
CA GLY A 370 25.72 10.90 9.22
C GLY A 370 24.85 11.63 10.24
N ALA A 371 25.47 12.48 11.08
CA ALA A 371 24.77 13.26 12.10
C ALA A 371 23.59 14.09 11.55
N TRP A 372 23.72 14.60 10.31
CA TRP A 372 22.66 15.35 9.62
C TRP A 372 21.34 14.57 9.50
N TRP A 373 21.39 13.26 9.31
CA TRP A 373 20.20 12.43 9.15
C TRP A 373 19.44 12.29 10.46
N PHE A 374 20.17 12.15 11.58
CA PHE A 374 19.59 12.12 12.91
C PHE A 374 19.04 13.48 13.34
N GLN A 375 19.69 14.58 12.92
CA GLN A 375 19.14 15.93 13.13
C GLN A 375 17.80 16.09 12.41
N ASP A 376 17.69 15.61 11.16
CA ASP A 376 16.44 15.65 10.41
C ASP A 376 15.37 14.73 11.01
N LEU A 377 15.75 13.54 11.47
CA LEU A 377 14.85 12.64 12.19
C LEU A 377 14.32 13.28 13.47
N ASN A 378 15.21 13.88 14.27
CA ASN A 378 14.82 14.55 15.51
C ASN A 378 13.88 15.75 15.25
N LYS A 379 14.15 16.55 14.21
CA LYS A 379 13.24 17.63 13.78
C LYS A 379 11.86 17.10 13.40
N LEU A 380 11.80 16.00 12.65
CA LEU A 380 10.55 15.35 12.28
C LEU A 380 9.80 14.82 13.51
N LEU A 381 10.49 14.16 14.45
CA LEU A 381 9.87 13.63 15.66
C LEU A 381 9.37 14.76 16.58
N SER A 382 10.15 15.82 16.71
CA SER A 382 9.82 17.00 17.50
C SER A 382 8.53 17.67 17.00
N SER A 383 8.28 17.70 15.69
CA SER A 383 7.04 18.26 15.15
C SER A 383 5.80 17.38 15.38
N LEU A 384 6.01 16.11 15.75
CA LEU A 384 4.96 15.13 16.04
C LEU A 384 4.66 14.98 17.54
N ILE A 385 5.34 15.76 18.40
CA ILE A 385 5.09 15.78 19.84
C ILE A 385 3.60 16.03 20.11
N GLY A 386 3.03 15.23 21.01
CA GLY A 386 1.61 15.23 21.34
C GLY A 386 0.77 14.19 20.59
N SER A 387 1.32 13.51 19.58
CA SER A 387 0.66 12.40 18.86
C SER A 387 1.18 11.02 19.28
N LYS A 388 0.43 9.95 18.99
CA LYS A 388 0.93 8.57 19.11
C LYS A 388 1.80 8.23 17.91
N ILE A 389 3.12 8.25 18.09
CA ILE A 389 4.09 8.05 17.02
C ILE A 389 4.43 6.56 16.87
N SER A 390 4.33 6.04 15.66
CA SER A 390 4.88 4.74 15.26
C SER A 390 5.81 4.94 14.08
N ILE A 391 7.05 4.46 14.21
CA ILE A 391 8.09 4.60 13.19
C ILE A 391 8.58 3.21 12.74
N TYR A 392 8.73 3.05 11.44
CA TYR A 392 9.28 1.86 10.81
C TYR A 392 10.46 2.24 9.93
N ILE A 393 11.64 1.75 10.26
CA ILE A 393 12.87 2.06 9.53
C ILE A 393 13.40 0.77 8.89
N THR A 394 13.55 0.80 7.58
CA THR A 394 14.16 -0.28 6.78
C THR A 394 15.44 0.23 6.14
N PHE A 395 16.55 -0.44 6.44
CA PHE A 395 17.85 -0.20 5.80
C PHE A 395 18.08 -1.24 4.70
N TRP A 396 18.20 -0.81 3.45
CA TRP A 396 18.32 -1.71 2.29
C TRP A 396 19.76 -2.05 1.89
N ARG A 397 20.73 -1.21 2.24
CA ARG A 397 22.15 -1.35 1.87
C ARG A 397 23.06 -1.43 3.08
N LEU A 398 24.25 -2.00 2.89
CA LEU A 398 25.32 -2.01 3.88
C LEU A 398 25.69 -0.57 4.26
N LEU A 399 25.65 -0.20 5.54
CA LEU A 399 26.16 1.12 5.96
C LEU A 399 27.70 1.10 5.87
N GLN A 400 28.25 1.82 4.91
CA GLN A 400 29.69 1.88 4.63
C GLN A 400 30.41 2.89 5.53
N SER A 401 29.71 3.93 6.00
CA SER A 401 30.24 4.95 6.90
C SER A 401 29.15 5.50 7.82
N LEU A 402 29.35 5.39 9.13
CA LEU A 402 28.80 6.30 10.11
C LEU A 402 29.89 7.35 10.32
N GLU A 403 29.79 8.48 9.60
CA GLU A 403 30.71 9.60 9.82
C GLU A 403 30.58 10.02 11.29
N HIS A 404 31.68 10.07 12.06
CA HIS A 404 31.70 10.26 13.52
C HIS A 404 30.48 11.03 14.03
N ILE A 405 29.43 10.29 14.41
CA ILE A 405 28.13 10.90 14.72
C ILE A 405 28.23 11.67 16.05
N LEU A 406 29.17 11.22 16.90
CA LEU A 406 29.41 11.70 18.26
C LEU A 406 30.77 12.40 18.44
N GLY A 407 31.64 12.46 17.43
CA GLY A 407 33.01 12.97 17.59
C GLY A 407 33.46 13.92 16.49
N GLY A 408 33.55 15.22 16.77
CA GLY A 408 34.36 16.13 15.96
C GLY A 408 33.78 17.50 15.59
N SER A 409 32.61 17.88 16.10
CA SER A 409 32.14 19.26 15.98
C SER A 409 31.45 19.65 17.28
N SER A 410 31.88 20.76 17.87
CA SER A 410 31.36 21.43 19.07
C SER A 410 29.88 21.84 19.01
N ASN A 411 29.12 21.31 18.05
CA ASN A 411 27.67 21.36 17.97
C ASN A 411 27.13 19.93 18.02
N HIS A 412 27.03 19.37 19.23
CA HIS A 412 26.19 18.19 19.45
C HIS A 412 24.78 18.50 18.94
N PRO A 413 24.14 17.58 18.20
CA PRO A 413 22.75 17.79 17.79
C PRO A 413 21.91 17.93 19.05
N SER A 414 21.26 19.09 19.24
CA SER A 414 20.29 19.31 20.30
C SER A 414 19.18 18.26 20.16
N CYS A 415 19.33 17.15 20.88
CA CYS A 415 18.45 16.01 20.77
C CYS A 415 17.27 16.26 21.72
N VAL A 416 16.08 16.40 21.15
CA VAL A 416 14.86 16.47 21.95
C VAL A 416 14.43 15.02 22.09
N ALA A 417 14.49 14.49 23.30
CA ALA A 417 13.97 13.17 23.60
C ALA A 417 12.45 13.13 23.30
N VAL A 418 12.03 12.34 22.31
CA VAL A 418 10.61 12.17 21.94
C VAL A 418 10.18 10.76 22.24
N ASP A 419 9.15 10.57 23.07
CA ASP A 419 8.61 9.25 23.37
C ASP A 419 7.81 8.69 22.18
N VAL A 420 8.29 7.59 21.60
CA VAL A 420 7.65 6.90 20.46
C VAL A 420 6.94 5.64 20.93
N GLU A 421 5.67 5.43 20.56
CA GLU A 421 4.92 4.22 20.96
C GLU A 421 5.54 2.94 20.41
N LYS A 422 6.01 3.00 19.15
CA LYS A 422 6.56 1.83 18.47
C LYS A 422 7.66 2.20 17.49
N LEU A 423 8.87 1.69 17.72
CA LEU A 423 9.97 1.68 16.77
C LEU A 423 10.08 0.27 16.18
N LYS A 424 10.06 0.15 14.86
CA LYS A 424 10.30 -1.11 14.18
C LYS A 424 11.50 -0.98 13.28
N LEU A 425 12.46 -1.88 13.42
CA LEU A 425 13.70 -1.86 12.65
C LEU A 425 13.82 -3.09 11.75
N LYS A 426 14.28 -2.87 10.52
CA LYS A 426 14.66 -3.91 9.57
C LYS A 426 16.04 -3.59 9.00
N MET A 427 17.01 -4.46 9.27
CA MET A 427 18.40 -4.33 8.81
C MET A 427 18.65 -5.13 7.51
N PRO A 428 19.70 -4.81 6.72
CA PRO A 428 20.06 -5.55 5.52
C PRO A 428 20.78 -6.87 5.83
N TYR A 429 20.65 -7.88 4.95
CA TYR A 429 21.27 -9.21 5.09
C TYR A 429 22.80 -9.16 5.13
N SER A 430 23.43 -8.31 4.32
CA SER A 430 24.89 -8.22 4.21
C SER A 430 25.52 -7.40 5.33
N PHE A 431 24.71 -6.74 6.16
CA PHE A 431 25.19 -5.81 7.19
C PHE A 431 26.19 -6.48 8.12
N ILE A 432 25.95 -7.74 8.49
CA ILE A 432 26.56 -8.45 9.63
C ILE A 432 28.01 -8.90 9.39
N THR A 433 28.48 -9.04 8.15
CA THR A 433 29.77 -9.70 7.87
C THR A 433 31.01 -8.81 7.99
N THR A 434 30.86 -7.49 8.19
CA THR A 434 31.99 -6.52 8.31
C THR A 434 31.93 -5.70 9.60
N TRP A 435 31.41 -6.30 10.68
CA TRP A 435 31.04 -5.64 11.94
C TRP A 435 32.21 -5.39 12.89
N THR A 436 32.31 -4.17 13.42
CA THR A 436 33.10 -3.83 14.61
C THR A 436 32.15 -3.24 15.66
N GLU A 437 32.23 -3.69 16.91
CA GLU A 437 31.29 -3.36 18.00
C GLU A 437 31.09 -1.83 18.19
N ASP A 438 32.11 -1.03 17.88
CA ASP A 438 32.09 0.43 18.04
C ASP A 438 31.06 1.15 17.14
N ARG A 439 30.82 0.68 15.91
CA ARG A 439 29.98 1.41 14.94
C ARG A 439 28.49 1.20 15.18
N THR A 440 28.09 0.06 15.73
CA THR A 440 26.68 -0.25 16.02
C THR A 440 26.14 0.50 17.24
N ASN A 441 27.03 0.88 18.15
CA ASN A 441 26.75 1.75 19.29
C ASN A 441 26.06 3.02 18.81
N ASP A 442 26.73 3.77 17.96
CA ASP A 442 26.28 5.11 17.55
C ASP A 442 24.89 5.11 16.91
N LEU A 443 24.55 4.12 16.09
CA LEU A 443 23.23 4.05 15.42
C LEU A 443 22.10 3.80 16.43
N VAL A 444 22.24 2.78 17.28
CA VAL A 444 21.21 2.43 18.27
C VAL A 444 21.12 3.53 19.32
N ASP A 445 22.25 4.06 19.77
CA ASP A 445 22.32 5.14 20.74
C ASP A 445 21.62 6.39 20.22
N CYS A 446 21.94 6.83 18.99
CA CYS A 446 21.29 7.99 18.40
C CYS A 446 19.79 7.77 18.17
N LEU A 447 19.36 6.56 17.81
CA LEU A 447 17.93 6.23 17.68
C LEU A 447 17.22 6.24 19.03
N PHE A 448 17.84 5.75 20.10
CA PHE A 448 17.25 5.69 21.43
C PHE A 448 17.20 7.08 22.06
N LEU A 449 18.25 7.88 21.89
CA LEU A 449 18.29 9.29 22.27
C LEU A 449 17.17 10.09 21.57
N ALA A 450 16.92 9.84 20.28
CA ALA A 450 15.90 10.54 19.53
C ALA A 450 14.47 10.04 19.80
N CYS A 451 14.27 8.72 19.93
CA CYS A 451 12.94 8.10 19.83
C CYS A 451 12.37 7.52 21.15
N ARG A 452 13.18 7.34 22.21
CA ARG A 452 12.77 6.68 23.49
C ARG A 452 11.58 5.70 23.34
N PRO A 453 11.75 4.63 22.53
CA PRO A 453 10.60 3.87 22.05
C PRO A 453 10.00 3.00 23.17
N LYS A 454 8.68 3.00 23.37
CA LYS A 454 8.00 2.09 24.32
C LYS A 454 8.02 0.64 23.86
N THR A 455 7.91 0.41 22.56
CA THR A 455 8.02 -0.91 21.95
C THR A 455 9.01 -0.88 20.81
N LEU A 456 10.09 -1.64 20.91
CA LEU A 456 11.02 -1.91 19.82
C LEU A 456 10.72 -3.27 19.20
N VAL A 457 10.44 -3.33 17.89
CA VAL A 457 10.16 -4.58 17.16
C VAL A 457 11.22 -4.83 16.11
N MET A 458 11.78 -6.04 16.10
CA MET A 458 12.73 -6.47 15.07
C MET A 458 12.24 -7.70 14.32
N HIS A 459 12.53 -7.75 13.02
CA HIS A 459 12.28 -8.93 12.19
C HIS A 459 13.54 -9.78 12.13
N ARG A 460 13.37 -11.10 12.29
CA ARG A 460 14.48 -12.03 12.07
C ARG A 460 14.81 -12.06 10.58
N ILE A 461 16.10 -11.91 10.29
CA ILE A 461 16.67 -12.11 8.98
C ILE A 461 17.00 -13.60 8.87
N ILE A 462 16.33 -14.32 7.97
CA ILE A 462 16.55 -15.77 7.79
C ILE A 462 18.02 -15.98 7.37
N ASN A 463 18.68 -16.93 8.04
CA ASN A 463 20.04 -17.45 7.84
C ASN A 463 21.24 -16.84 8.57
N ARG A 464 21.25 -15.65 9.20
CA ARG A 464 22.35 -15.17 10.11
C ARG A 464 21.94 -13.95 10.99
N GLY A 465 20.67 -13.82 11.35
CA GLY A 465 20.12 -12.62 12.00
C GLY A 465 20.41 -12.44 13.49
N ASP A 466 21.32 -13.24 14.06
CA ASP A 466 21.43 -13.41 15.52
C ASP A 466 22.36 -12.34 16.15
N ASP A 467 23.38 -11.87 15.43
CA ASP A 467 24.39 -10.93 15.98
C ASP A 467 23.82 -9.57 16.39
N PHE A 468 22.88 -8.97 15.63
CA PHE A 468 22.29 -7.66 16.00
C PHE A 468 21.39 -7.76 17.23
N ILE A 469 20.62 -8.83 17.29
CA ILE A 469 19.67 -9.05 18.38
C ILE A 469 20.45 -9.35 19.65
N SER A 470 21.47 -10.21 19.57
CA SER A 470 22.40 -10.50 20.66
C SER A 470 23.14 -9.24 21.13
N TYR A 471 23.62 -8.40 20.19
CA TYR A 471 24.22 -7.11 20.53
C TYR A 471 23.25 -6.18 21.26
N LEU A 472 22.03 -6.01 20.75
CA LEU A 472 21.03 -5.16 21.40
C LEU A 472 20.69 -5.69 22.81
N LEU A 473 20.59 -7.01 22.98
CA LEU A 473 20.38 -7.64 24.28
C LEU A 473 21.54 -7.36 25.23
N LYS A 474 22.81 -7.43 24.77
CA LYS A 474 23.98 -7.03 25.57
C LYS A 474 23.87 -5.57 25.99
N LEU A 475 23.60 -4.67 25.06
CA LEU A 475 23.49 -3.23 25.29
C LEU A 475 22.37 -2.88 26.29
N LEU A 476 21.19 -3.50 26.15
CA LEU A 476 20.08 -3.34 27.10
C LEU A 476 20.40 -3.93 28.48
N THR A 477 21.09 -5.07 28.54
CA THR A 477 21.54 -5.68 29.81
C THR A 477 22.55 -4.79 30.52
N THR A 478 23.49 -4.20 29.78
CA THR A 478 24.47 -3.26 30.33
C THR A 478 23.80 -2.01 30.86
N ALA A 479 22.82 -1.44 30.15
CA ALA A 479 22.04 -0.29 30.63
C ALA A 479 21.33 -0.60 31.97
N GLU A 480 20.66 -1.77 32.07
CA GLU A 480 20.05 -2.19 33.35
C GLU A 480 21.09 -2.39 34.48
N ARG A 481 22.30 -2.86 34.16
CA ARG A 481 23.38 -3.05 35.15
C ARG A 481 23.94 -1.73 35.65
N ILE A 482 24.12 -0.74 34.77
CA ILE A 482 24.58 0.61 35.12
C ILE A 482 23.58 1.26 36.08
N ARG A 483 22.27 1.18 35.79
CA ARG A 483 21.22 1.64 36.70
C ARG A 483 21.30 0.98 38.09
N ASN A 484 21.49 -0.33 38.15
CA ASN A 484 21.59 -1.04 39.44
C ASN A 484 22.87 -0.70 40.23
N ARG A 485 23.85 -0.02 39.61
CA ARG A 485 25.09 0.43 40.26
C ARG A 485 25.00 1.81 40.95
N ASP A 486 23.84 2.48 40.93
CA ASP A 486 23.59 3.72 41.66
C ASP A 486 23.48 3.53 43.19
N SER A 487 24.53 2.98 43.79
CA SER A 487 24.91 3.18 45.19
C SER A 487 26.39 3.55 45.38
N CYS A 488 27.22 3.57 44.32
CA CYS A 488 28.63 3.96 44.44
C CYS A 488 29.06 4.86 43.28
N LYS A 489 29.05 6.17 43.52
CA LYS A 489 29.78 7.14 42.70
C LYS A 489 31.28 6.97 42.93
N SER A 490 32.05 6.60 41.91
CA SER A 490 33.48 6.90 41.82
C SER A 490 33.76 7.58 40.48
N PRO A 491 34.35 8.79 40.46
CA PRO A 491 34.48 9.61 39.26
C PRO A 491 35.84 9.39 38.57
N ASP A 492 36.14 8.16 38.16
CA ASP A 492 37.36 7.88 37.38
C ASP A 492 37.07 6.73 36.40
N HIS A 493 36.51 7.06 35.24
CA HIS A 493 36.73 6.39 33.94
C HIS A 493 36.03 7.22 32.85
N ASP A 494 36.78 7.56 31.80
CA ASP A 494 36.39 8.27 30.57
C ASP A 494 35.33 7.53 29.71
N ASP A 495 34.49 6.70 30.31
CA ASP A 495 33.37 6.09 29.61
C ASP A 495 32.25 7.13 29.55
N ILE A 496 32.10 7.77 28.39
CA ILE A 496 30.93 8.59 28.04
C ILE A 496 29.69 7.76 28.37
N ILE A 497 29.08 8.04 29.53
CA ILE A 497 27.80 7.47 29.93
C ILE A 497 26.84 7.83 28.82
N LYS A 498 26.36 6.81 28.09
CA LYS A 498 25.39 7.00 27.02
C LYS A 498 24.10 7.48 27.69
N LEU A 499 23.80 8.77 27.54
CA LEU A 499 22.77 9.53 28.27
C LEU A 499 21.36 8.90 28.33
N TRP A 500 21.02 7.97 27.43
CA TRP A 500 19.72 7.28 27.44
C TRP A 500 19.68 6.08 28.39
N GLN A 501 20.84 5.55 28.83
CA GLN A 501 20.90 4.33 29.65
C GLN A 501 20.37 4.56 31.07
N ASP A 502 20.62 5.76 31.62
CA ASP A 502 20.10 6.17 32.94
C ASP A 502 18.58 6.38 32.90
N ASP A 503 18.06 6.77 31.74
CA ASP A 503 16.64 7.02 31.49
C ASP A 503 15.79 5.74 31.38
N LEU A 504 16.41 4.57 31.19
CA LEU A 504 15.72 3.31 30.92
C LEU A 504 15.41 2.55 32.22
N LYS A 505 14.12 2.38 32.53
CA LYS A 505 13.63 1.74 33.77
C LYS A 505 13.53 0.22 33.67
N GLU A 506 12.77 -0.28 32.70
CA GLU A 506 12.48 -1.72 32.59
C GLU A 506 12.58 -2.17 31.13
N VAL A 507 13.14 -3.37 30.93
CA VAL A 507 13.14 -4.08 29.65
C VAL A 507 12.33 -5.37 29.75
N VAL A 508 11.32 -5.49 28.91
CA VAL A 508 10.51 -6.70 28.74
C VAL A 508 10.78 -7.32 27.39
N VAL A 509 11.24 -8.56 27.35
CA VAL A 509 11.52 -9.27 26.08
C VAL A 509 10.41 -10.26 25.76
N GLU A 510 9.87 -10.19 24.54
CA GLU A 510 8.86 -11.12 24.05
C GLU A 510 9.19 -11.64 22.65
N VAL A 511 8.98 -12.94 22.43
CA VAL A 511 9.25 -13.63 21.16
C VAL A 511 7.99 -14.22 20.55
N LYS A 512 7.93 -14.29 19.22
CA LYS A 512 6.83 -14.91 18.47
C LYS A 512 7.32 -16.16 17.71
N MET A 513 6.85 -17.33 18.13
CA MET A 513 7.20 -18.63 17.53
C MET A 513 6.71 -18.78 16.09
N LYS A 514 7.41 -19.58 15.25
CA LYS A 514 7.06 -19.87 13.84
C LYS A 514 5.64 -20.44 13.69
N ASN A 515 5.24 -21.29 14.61
CA ASN A 515 3.93 -21.97 14.59
C ASN A 515 2.91 -21.33 15.55
N GLY A 516 3.29 -20.27 16.26
CA GLY A 516 2.49 -19.64 17.31
C GLY A 516 1.82 -18.33 16.87
N ARG A 517 0.52 -18.18 17.14
CA ARG A 517 -0.18 -16.90 16.92
C ARG A 517 0.09 -15.85 18.00
N LYS A 518 0.48 -16.27 19.22
CA LYS A 518 0.67 -15.42 20.40
C LYS A 518 2.14 -15.09 20.67
N TRP A 519 2.39 -13.95 21.34
CA TRP A 519 3.70 -13.57 21.88
C TRP A 519 3.96 -14.32 23.20
N ARG A 520 5.20 -14.74 23.44
CA ARG A 520 5.66 -15.35 24.70
C ARG A 520 6.65 -14.41 25.37
N ARG A 521 6.37 -14.04 26.63
CA ARG A 521 7.31 -13.29 27.49
C ARG A 521 8.46 -14.21 27.92
N LEU A 522 9.68 -13.71 27.82
CA LEU A 522 10.88 -14.38 28.32
C LEU A 522 11.16 -13.91 29.75
N GLY A 523 11.53 -14.83 30.64
CA GLY A 523 11.96 -14.48 31.99
C GLY A 523 13.32 -13.75 31.95
N PRO A 524 13.67 -12.97 32.99
CA PRO A 524 14.96 -12.28 33.06
C PRO A 524 16.15 -13.21 32.87
N HIS A 525 16.12 -14.41 33.44
CA HIS A 525 17.17 -15.41 33.22
C HIS A 525 17.22 -15.89 31.75
N ASP A 526 16.08 -16.20 31.14
CA ASP A 526 16.02 -16.77 29.79
C ASP A 526 16.68 -15.87 28.73
N TRP A 527 16.54 -14.55 28.84
CA TRP A 527 17.15 -13.64 27.85
C TRP A 527 18.50 -13.07 28.27
N LYS A 528 18.83 -13.05 29.57
CA LYS A 528 20.13 -12.58 30.09
C LYS A 528 21.22 -13.65 30.12
N THR A 529 20.87 -14.94 30.03
CA THR A 529 21.85 -16.02 29.90
C THR A 529 21.63 -16.83 28.62
N ASN A 530 20.41 -17.30 28.35
CA ASN A 530 20.21 -18.30 27.29
C ASN A 530 20.23 -17.72 25.85
N LEU A 531 19.82 -16.46 25.67
CA LEU A 531 19.94 -15.75 24.39
C LEU A 531 21.34 -15.19 24.11
N LEU A 532 22.17 -15.04 25.14
CA LEU A 532 23.55 -14.54 25.01
C LEU A 532 24.56 -15.66 24.79
N ASP A 533 24.27 -16.87 25.29
CA ASP A 533 25.11 -18.09 25.14
C ASP A 533 24.67 -19.00 23.97
N ASP A 534 23.94 -18.48 22.97
CA ASP A 534 23.43 -19.22 21.80
C ASP A 534 22.59 -20.49 22.11
N SER A 535 22.20 -20.71 23.37
CA SER A 535 21.55 -21.94 23.84
C SER A 535 20.05 -22.02 23.55
N LEU A 536 19.42 -20.90 23.16
CA LEU A 536 18.06 -20.89 22.63
C LEU A 536 18.10 -21.20 21.14
N ASN A 537 17.54 -22.34 20.74
CA ASN A 537 17.45 -22.76 19.35
C ASN A 537 16.74 -21.67 18.52
N PHE A 538 17.53 -20.82 17.85
CA PHE A 538 17.03 -19.63 17.16
C PHE A 538 15.99 -20.01 16.10
N ASP A 539 16.00 -21.25 15.61
CA ASP A 539 15.09 -21.76 14.59
C ASP A 539 13.60 -21.84 14.94
N GLU A 540 13.19 -21.62 16.19
CA GLU A 540 11.79 -21.77 16.59
C GLU A 540 10.93 -20.49 16.47
N TRP A 541 11.53 -19.30 16.28
CA TRP A 541 10.80 -18.02 16.30
C TRP A 541 11.07 -17.10 15.08
N THR A 542 10.13 -16.17 14.86
CA THR A 542 10.05 -15.31 13.64
C THR A 542 10.24 -13.82 13.92
N LYS A 543 9.87 -13.35 15.13
CA LYS A 543 9.94 -11.93 15.53
C LYS A 543 10.26 -11.82 17.01
N ILE A 544 11.00 -10.78 17.38
CA ILE A 544 11.24 -10.36 18.77
C ILE A 544 10.74 -8.93 18.95
N ARG A 545 10.22 -8.64 20.13
CA ARG A 545 9.91 -7.27 20.56
C ARG A 545 10.41 -7.03 21.97
N PHE A 546 10.78 -5.79 22.23
CA PHE A 546 11.24 -5.28 23.51
C PHE A 546 10.24 -4.22 23.95
N GLY A 547 9.60 -4.41 25.10
CA GLY A 547 8.93 -3.35 25.83
C GLY A 547 9.96 -2.60 26.64
N LEU A 548 10.01 -1.27 26.50
CA LEU A 548 10.97 -0.41 27.18
C LEU A 548 10.19 0.65 27.95
N GLU A 549 10.44 0.75 29.25
CA GLU A 549 9.88 1.79 30.11
C GLU A 549 10.92 2.87 30.37
N TRP A 550 10.55 4.15 30.22
CA TRP A 550 11.46 5.29 30.34
C TRP A 550 11.11 6.17 31.55
N GLU A 551 12.09 6.89 32.09
CA GLU A 551 11.86 7.92 33.12
C GLU A 551 11.00 9.07 32.57
N VAL A 552 10.00 9.48 33.35
CA VAL A 552 9.13 10.62 33.02
C VAL A 552 9.62 11.82 33.83
N TYR A 553 10.19 12.81 33.17
CA TYR A 553 10.61 14.04 33.83
C TYR A 553 9.38 14.91 34.14
N SER A 554 9.01 15.00 35.43
CA SER A 554 7.89 15.83 35.89
C SER A 554 8.23 17.31 36.06
N ASP A 555 9.52 17.69 35.95
CA ASP A 555 10.00 19.06 36.15
C ASP A 555 10.85 19.55 34.96
N SER A 556 10.47 20.70 34.41
CA SER A 556 11.15 21.39 33.30
C SER A 556 12.57 21.87 33.64
N SER A 557 12.98 21.78 34.90
CA SER A 557 14.34 22.13 35.37
C SER A 557 15.37 21.03 35.09
N LYS A 558 14.99 19.75 35.10
CA LYS A 558 15.90 18.64 34.76
C LYS A 558 16.05 18.44 33.25
N ALA A 559 15.00 18.71 32.48
CA ALA A 559 15.08 18.72 31.01
C ALA A 559 16.02 19.82 30.48
N LYS A 560 16.08 20.99 31.15
CA LYS A 560 17.08 22.05 30.88
C LYS A 560 18.50 21.62 31.25
N ASN A 561 18.69 20.99 32.41
CA ASN A 561 20.02 20.51 32.80
C ASN A 561 20.55 19.39 31.89
N HIS A 562 19.69 18.52 31.32
CA HIS A 562 20.10 17.55 30.30
C HIS A 562 20.53 18.22 28.98
N ALA A 563 19.91 19.34 28.60
CA ALA A 563 20.32 20.13 27.45
C ALA A 563 21.60 20.92 27.71
N ASP A 564 21.83 21.43 28.93
CA ASP A 564 23.03 22.21 29.29
C ASP A 564 24.27 21.32 29.49
N VAL A 565 24.11 20.08 29.97
CA VAL A 565 25.22 19.09 30.03
C VAL A 565 25.64 18.63 28.62
N CYS A 566 24.79 18.78 27.59
CA CYS A 566 25.16 18.56 26.19
C CYS A 566 26.15 19.58 25.60
N PHE A 567 26.48 20.68 26.31
CA PHE A 567 27.32 21.77 25.77
C PHE A 567 28.68 21.98 26.45
N GLN A 568 29.08 21.14 27.41
CA GLN A 568 30.36 21.32 28.13
C GLN A 568 31.26 20.07 28.24
N ALA A 569 31.02 19.00 27.46
CA ALA A 569 31.95 17.88 27.34
C ALA A 569 32.64 17.88 25.97
#